data_AF-A0A2I1DXC0-F1
#
_entry.id   AF-A0A2I1DXC0-F1
#
_cell.length_a   1.000
_cell.length_b   1.000
_cell.length_c   1.000
_cell.angle_alpha   90.00
_cell.angle_beta   90.00
_cell.angle_gamma   90.00
#
_symmetry.space_group_name_H-M   'P 1'
#
loop_
_entity.id
_entity.type
_entity.pdbx_description
1 polymer ?
#
loop_
_entity_poly.entity_id
_entity_poly.type
_entity_poly.pdbx_seq_one_letter_code
_entity_poly.pdbx_strand_id
1 'polypeptide(L)'
;MSKYYLGYLYLLCILVFILIKTCNATECIKCFTYPICPKCANDETCVIVKPDCHSCGSADCVKKATTADSINSSIPTNSNI
;
A
#
# COMPACT_ATOMS: atom_id res chain seq x y z
N MET A 1 25.52 35.00 -23.96
CA MET A 1 25.01 34.49 -22.68
C MET A 1 24.14 33.23 -22.86
N SER A 2 24.69 32.11 -23.38
CA SER A 2 23.88 30.91 -23.69
C SER A 2 24.42 29.60 -23.10
N LYS A 3 25.72 29.55 -22.77
CA LYS A 3 26.37 28.34 -22.24
C LYS A 3 25.95 28.02 -20.80
N TYR A 4 25.69 29.04 -20.00
CA TYR A 4 25.22 28.90 -18.61
C TYR A 4 23.82 28.32 -18.51
N TYR A 5 22.94 28.66 -19.45
CA TYR A 5 21.55 28.19 -19.45
C TYR A 5 21.46 26.69 -19.77
N LEU A 6 22.28 26.22 -20.73
CA LEU A 6 22.36 24.81 -21.08
C LEU A 6 22.92 23.96 -19.93
N GLY A 7 23.95 24.46 -19.23
CA GLY A 7 24.49 23.80 -18.04
C GLY A 7 23.51 23.75 -16.87
N TYR A 8 22.79 24.85 -16.62
CA TYR A 8 21.78 24.91 -15.56
C TYR A 8 20.60 23.98 -15.83
N LEU A 9 20.11 23.93 -17.08
CA LEU A 9 19.06 23.01 -17.49
C LEU A 9 19.48 21.54 -17.30
N TYR A 10 20.71 21.20 -17.68
CA TYR A 10 21.26 19.85 -17.48
C TYR A 10 21.39 19.49 -16.00
N LEU A 11 21.81 20.43 -15.16
CA LEU A 11 21.94 20.25 -13.71
C LEU A 11 20.58 20.07 -13.03
N LEU A 12 19.55 20.83 -13.44
CA LEU A 12 18.17 20.61 -12.99
C LEU A 12 17.65 19.23 -13.38
N CYS A 13 17.91 18.77 -14.61
CA CYS A 13 17.53 17.42 -15.03
C CYS A 13 18.20 16.35 -14.14
N ILE A 14 19.51 16.47 -13.88
CA ILE A 14 20.23 15.52 -13.01
C ILE A 14 19.64 15.51 -11.59
N LEU A 15 19.36 16.67 -11.01
CA LEU A 15 18.73 16.78 -9.68
C LEU A 15 17.37 16.07 -9.64
N VAL A 16 16.52 16.28 -10.65
CA VAL A 16 15.21 15.62 -10.74
C VAL A 16 15.38 14.10 -10.89
N PHE A 17 16.31 13.63 -11.72
CA PHE A 17 16.60 12.19 -11.88
C PHE A 17 17.10 11.55 -10.58
N ILE A 18 17.97 12.22 -9.83
CA ILE A 18 18.47 11.73 -8.54
C ILE A 18 17.32 11.66 -7.52
N LEU A 19 16.49 12.72 -7.43
CA LEU A 19 15.34 12.77 -6.53
C LEU A 19 14.31 11.66 -6.82
N ILE A 20 14.00 11.42 -8.12
CA ILE A 20 13.10 10.33 -8.53
C ILE A 20 13.70 8.96 -8.15
N LYS A 21 15.02 8.78 -8.34
CA LYS A 21 15.69 7.51 -8.06
C LYS A 21 15.75 7.20 -6.56
N THR A 22 15.88 8.21 -5.69
CA THR A 22 15.90 8.03 -4.24
C THR A 22 14.55 7.67 -3.62
N CYS A 23 13.43 7.88 -4.34
CA CYS A 23 12.12 7.40 -3.89
C CYS A 23 12.00 5.86 -3.96
N ASN A 24 12.90 5.20 -4.69
CA ASN A 24 12.99 3.73 -4.79
C ASN A 24 14.14 3.16 -3.95
N ALA A 25 14.49 3.79 -2.82
CA ALA A 25 15.31 3.12 -1.82
C ALA A 25 14.43 2.01 -1.19
N THR A 26 14.55 0.80 -1.74
CA THR A 26 13.78 -0.41 -1.42
C THR A 26 14.13 -0.95 -0.03
N GLU A 27 13.99 -0.13 1.01
CA GLU A 27 14.07 -0.63 2.37
C GLU A 27 12.69 -1.12 2.78
N CYS A 28 12.55 -2.44 2.93
CA CYS A 28 11.33 -2.99 3.50
C CYS A 28 11.16 -2.49 4.93
N ILE A 29 9.90 -2.23 5.31
CA ILE A 29 9.61 -1.83 6.67
C ILE A 29 10.00 -2.95 7.65
N LYS A 30 10.48 -2.56 8.83
CA LYS A 30 10.83 -3.50 9.90
C LYS A 30 9.74 -3.48 10.96
N CYS A 31 9.10 -4.62 11.16
CA CYS A 31 8.02 -4.79 12.11
C CYS A 31 8.55 -5.35 13.43
N PHE A 32 8.04 -4.84 14.55
CA PHE A 32 8.45 -5.31 15.89
C PHE A 32 7.86 -6.68 16.24
N THR A 33 6.67 -7.01 15.72
CA THR A 33 5.98 -8.26 15.99
C THR A 33 5.06 -8.64 14.84
N TYR A 34 4.69 -9.92 14.76
CA TYR A 34 3.64 -10.40 13.88
C TYR A 34 2.26 -10.05 14.45
N PRO A 35 1.24 -9.73 13.61
CA PRO A 35 -0.11 -9.44 14.09
C PRO A 35 -0.75 -10.67 14.73
N ILE A 36 -1.30 -10.49 15.94
CA ILE A 36 -1.95 -11.54 16.72
C ILE A 36 -3.43 -11.22 16.85
N CYS A 37 -4.29 -12.21 16.64
CA CYS A 37 -5.72 -12.06 16.80
C CYS A 37 -6.12 -11.76 18.26
N PRO A 38 -6.86 -10.67 18.51
CA PRO A 38 -7.55 -10.51 19.78
C PRO A 38 -8.68 -11.53 19.91
N LYS A 39 -9.26 -11.65 21.11
CA LYS A 39 -10.49 -12.41 21.30
C LYS A 39 -11.64 -11.66 20.61
N CYS A 40 -12.14 -12.19 19.50
CA CYS A 40 -13.30 -11.65 18.80
C CYS A 40 -14.62 -12.06 19.48
N ALA A 41 -15.70 -11.33 19.18
CA ALA A 41 -17.05 -11.71 19.60
C ALA A 41 -17.50 -13.03 18.93
N ASN A 42 -18.55 -13.66 19.46
CA ASN A 42 -19.02 -14.96 18.96
C ASN A 42 -19.51 -14.93 17.50
N ASP A 43 -20.01 -13.79 17.04
CA ASP A 43 -20.48 -13.52 15.67
C ASP A 43 -19.37 -12.97 14.75
N GLU A 44 -18.14 -12.87 15.26
CA GLU A 44 -16.98 -12.38 14.53
C GLU A 44 -15.95 -13.50 14.28
N THR A 45 -15.14 -13.29 13.26
CA THR A 45 -13.99 -14.12 12.92
C THR A 45 -12.76 -13.23 12.82
N CYS A 46 -11.62 -13.72 13.29
CA CYS A 46 -10.38 -12.99 13.13
C CYS A 46 -9.81 -13.21 11.73
N VAL A 47 -9.52 -12.12 11.02
CA VAL A 47 -8.82 -12.14 9.74
C VAL A 47 -7.42 -11.57 9.95
N ILE A 48 -6.42 -12.36 9.56
CA ILE A 48 -5.01 -11.95 9.62
C ILE A 48 -4.55 -11.57 8.21
N VAL A 49 -4.13 -10.32 8.06
CA VAL A 49 -3.40 -9.84 6.88
C VAL A 49 -1.91 -10.04 7.14
N LYS A 50 -1.24 -10.79 6.27
CA LYS A 50 0.20 -11.07 6.43
C LYS A 50 1.03 -9.81 6.19
N PRO A 51 2.14 -9.62 6.92
CA PRO A 51 3.11 -8.58 6.62
C PRO A 51 3.71 -8.74 5.23
N ASP A 52 4.04 -7.61 4.60
CA ASP A 52 4.79 -7.50 3.35
C ASP A 52 5.85 -6.39 3.45
N CYS A 53 6.56 -6.10 2.36
CA CYS A 53 7.65 -5.10 2.36
C CYS A 53 7.18 -3.67 2.71
N HIS A 54 5.89 -3.39 2.58
CA HIS A 54 5.27 -2.07 2.76
C HIS A 54 4.30 -2.02 3.95
N SER A 55 3.91 -3.15 4.53
CA SER A 55 2.94 -3.23 5.62
C SER A 55 3.28 -4.29 6.67
N CYS A 56 3.05 -4.01 7.95
CA CYS A 56 3.29 -4.97 9.03
C CYS A 56 2.16 -5.99 9.18
N GLY A 57 1.21 -6.00 8.24
CA GLY A 57 -0.01 -6.78 8.35
C GLY A 57 -0.93 -6.24 9.43
N SER A 58 -2.06 -6.91 9.61
CA SER A 58 -3.05 -6.60 10.64
C SER A 58 -3.78 -7.86 11.08
N ALA A 59 -4.45 -7.80 12.23
CA ALA A 59 -5.33 -8.85 12.69
C ALA A 59 -6.59 -8.18 13.25
N ASP A 60 -7.70 -8.36 12.54
CA ASP A 60 -8.94 -7.64 12.80
C ASP A 60 -10.11 -8.62 12.94
N CYS A 61 -11.02 -8.33 13.86
CA CYS A 61 -12.27 -9.07 14.00
C CYS A 61 -13.28 -8.53 12.99
N VAL A 62 -13.76 -9.40 12.10
CA VAL A 62 -14.79 -9.06 11.12
C VAL A 62 -16.02 -9.90 11.36
N LYS A 63 -17.21 -9.35 11.08
CA LYS A 63 -18.45 -10.12 11.18
C LYS A 63 -18.39 -11.33 10.27
N LYS A 64 -18.83 -12.48 10.77
CA LYS A 64 -19.01 -13.67 9.94
C LYS A 64 -20.01 -13.32 8.84
N ALA A 65 -19.66 -13.58 7.59
CA ALA A 65 -20.59 -13.38 6.48
C ALA A 65 -21.84 -14.22 6.75
N THR A 66 -22.95 -13.55 7.05
CA THR A 66 -24.25 -14.20 7.00
C THR A 66 -24.63 -14.28 5.54
N THR A 67 -25.29 -15.36 5.10
CA THR A 67 -25.70 -15.59 3.71
C THR A 67 -26.61 -14.48 3.13
N ALA A 68 -26.96 -13.45 3.90
CA ALA A 68 -27.65 -12.25 3.46
C ALA A 68 -26.71 -11.12 2.96
N ASP A 69 -25.43 -11.11 3.37
CA ASP A 69 -24.47 -10.05 3.03
C ASP A 69 -23.77 -10.26 1.68
N SER A 70 -23.92 -11.46 1.09
CA SER A 70 -23.30 -11.83 -0.20
C SER A 70 -23.99 -11.23 -1.43
N ILE A 71 -25.12 -10.52 -1.26
CA ILE A 71 -25.93 -10.03 -2.39
C ILE A 71 -25.46 -8.64 -2.87
N ASN A 72 -24.69 -7.88 -2.07
CA ASN A 72 -24.28 -6.51 -2.42
C ASN A 72 -22.79 -6.29 -2.70
N SER A 73 -21.97 -7.35 -2.74
CA SER A 73 -20.55 -7.23 -3.07
C SER A 73 -20.19 -8.00 -4.33
N SER A 74 -20.82 -7.62 -5.44
CA SER A 74 -20.30 -7.97 -6.76
C SER A 74 -20.53 -6.85 -7.76
N ILE A 75 -19.43 -6.52 -8.45
CA ILE A 75 -19.30 -5.77 -9.71
C ILE A 75 -19.09 -4.24 -9.56
N PRO A 76 -17.83 -3.73 -9.56
CA PRO A 76 -17.54 -2.48 -10.25
C PRO A 76 -17.55 -2.76 -11.76
N THR A 77 -18.65 -2.43 -12.43
CA THR A 77 -18.68 -2.36 -13.89
C THR A 77 -17.93 -1.10 -14.28
N ASN A 78 -16.65 -1.22 -14.66
CA ASN A 78 -16.02 -0.21 -15.50
C ASN A 78 -15.70 -0.85 -16.84
N SER A 79 -16.74 -1.00 -17.67
CA SER A 79 -16.56 -0.94 -19.11
C SER A 79 -16.54 0.54 -19.48
N ASN A 80 -15.35 1.07 -19.74
CA ASN A 80 -15.24 2.23 -20.61
C ASN A 80 -14.50 1.81 -21.87
N ILE A 81 -15.21 2.06 -22.97
CA ILE A 81 -14.82 2.01 -24.37
C ILE A 81 -13.74 3.05 -24.63
#